data_AF-A0A1R1CI35-F1
#
_entry.id   AF-A0A1R1CI35-F1
#
_cell.length_a   1.000
_cell.length_b   1.000
_cell.length_c   1.000
_cell.angle_alpha   90.00
_cell.angle_beta   90.00
_cell.angle_gamma   90.00
#
_symmetry.space_group_name_H-M   'P 1'
#
loop_
_entity.id
_entity.type
_entity.pdbx_description
1 polymer ?
#
loop_
_entity_poly.entity_id
_entity_poly.type
_entity_poly.pdbx_seq_one_letter_code
_entity_poly.pdbx_strand_id
1 'polypeptide(L)'
;MVPELLLQTYSNRIAIEEDYPAMKDYMNYLKSKEVHEGLICHSLGDWGIAPQTGGDYIENVETAFYYECYRLMAKFAAVLDAARASQLYSLCRDGVKLHISIPPNTTAKVKLPILSSTGHVLKNGAPCEYEMLRENGQIYGVIKVESGSYLFHA
;
A
#
# COMPACT_ATOMS: atom_id res chain seq x y z
N MET A 1 -2.94 -7.56 11.54
CA MET A 1 -1.80 -7.21 12.41
C MET A 1 -1.66 -8.12 13.63
N VAL A 2 -2.69 -8.33 14.46
CA VAL A 2 -2.59 -9.20 15.67
C VAL A 2 -2.06 -10.62 15.38
N PRO A 3 -2.52 -11.33 14.33
CA PRO A 3 -1.98 -12.66 14.01
C PRO A 3 -0.49 -12.65 13.65
N GLU A 4 0.01 -11.55 13.07
CA GLU A 4 1.45 -11.40 12.79
C GLU A 4 2.24 -11.23 14.09
N LEU A 5 1.75 -10.44 15.03
CA LEU A 5 2.41 -10.25 16.33
C LEU A 5 2.53 -11.58 17.09
N LEU A 6 1.49 -12.41 17.06
CA LEU A 6 1.50 -13.74 17.68
C LEU A 6 2.49 -14.68 17.00
N LEU A 7 2.60 -14.62 15.67
CA LEU A 7 3.61 -15.38 14.95
C LEU A 7 5.03 -14.89 15.28
N GLN A 8 5.28 -13.59 15.33
CA GLN A 8 6.62 -13.06 15.59
C GLN A 8 7.08 -13.29 17.04
N THR A 9 6.17 -13.12 17.99
CA THR A 9 6.50 -13.20 19.42
C THR A 9 6.54 -14.63 19.93
N TYR A 10 5.59 -15.45 19.48
CA TYR A 10 5.37 -16.79 20.03
C TYR A 10 5.50 -17.91 18.99
N SER A 11 5.86 -17.60 17.74
CA SER A 11 5.86 -18.57 16.64
C SER A 11 4.51 -19.27 16.44
N ASN A 12 3.41 -18.64 16.87
CA ASN A 12 2.08 -19.22 16.82
C ASN A 12 1.53 -19.19 15.39
N ARG A 13 1.65 -20.32 14.69
CA ARG A 13 1.06 -20.55 13.35
C ARG A 13 -0.43 -20.84 13.38
N ILE A 14 -0.94 -21.44 14.46
CA ILE A 14 -2.35 -21.83 14.61
C ILE A 14 -3.26 -20.62 14.49
N ALA A 15 -2.86 -19.49 15.11
CA ALA A 15 -3.60 -18.23 15.00
C ALA A 15 -3.76 -17.76 13.54
N ILE A 16 -2.81 -18.06 12.66
CA ILE A 16 -2.93 -17.74 11.23
C ILE A 16 -3.82 -18.77 10.54
N GLU A 17 -3.64 -20.06 10.82
CA GLU A 17 -4.42 -21.15 10.19
C GLU A 17 -5.92 -21.02 10.46
N GLU A 18 -6.31 -20.77 11.71
CA GLU A 18 -7.70 -20.70 12.13
C GLU A 18 -8.39 -19.39 11.67
N ASP A 19 -7.70 -18.26 11.77
CA ASP A 19 -8.31 -16.96 11.50
C ASP A 19 -8.25 -16.55 10.02
N TYR A 20 -7.39 -17.18 9.20
CA TYR A 20 -7.18 -16.76 7.82
C TYR A 20 -8.47 -16.70 6.98
N PRO A 21 -9.42 -17.66 7.05
CA PRO A 21 -10.71 -17.54 6.38
C PRO A 21 -11.46 -16.25 6.74
N ALA A 22 -11.55 -15.92 8.03
CA ALA A 22 -12.21 -14.69 8.49
C ALA A 22 -11.47 -13.43 8.02
N MET A 23 -10.13 -13.46 7.97
CA MET A 23 -9.36 -12.35 7.41
C MET A 23 -9.68 -12.13 5.92
N LYS A 24 -9.87 -13.20 5.13
CA LYS A 24 -10.28 -13.08 3.72
C LYS A 24 -11.64 -12.42 3.58
N ASP A 25 -12.61 -12.83 4.40
CA ASP A 25 -13.96 -12.27 4.37
C ASP A 25 -13.95 -10.78 4.75
N TYR A 26 -13.11 -10.41 5.72
CA TYR A 26 -12.89 -9.01 6.09
C TYR A 26 -12.26 -8.21 4.94
N MET A 27 -11.27 -8.77 4.23
CA MET A 27 -10.69 -8.09 3.05
C MET A 27 -11.70 -7.93 1.91
N ASN A 28 -12.59 -8.91 1.70
CA ASN A 28 -13.68 -8.79 0.72
C ASN A 28 -14.67 -7.69 1.12
N TYR A 29 -14.98 -7.58 2.41
CA TYR A 29 -15.79 -6.49 2.93
C TYR A 29 -15.10 -5.13 2.71
N LEU A 30 -13.82 -4.98 3.04
CA LEU A 30 -13.07 -3.74 2.79
C LEU A 30 -13.01 -3.40 1.31
N LYS A 31 -12.85 -4.40 0.43
CA LYS A 31 -12.89 -4.21 -1.02
C LYS A 31 -14.21 -3.62 -1.50
N SER A 32 -15.33 -4.00 -0.87
CA SER A 32 -16.65 -3.41 -1.18
C SER A 32 -16.81 -1.94 -0.76
N LYS A 33 -15.86 -1.42 0.04
CA LYS A 33 -15.81 -0.05 0.56
C LYS A 33 -14.77 0.81 -0.16
N GLU A 34 -14.11 0.28 -1.19
CA GLU A 34 -13.19 1.08 -1.99
C GLU A 34 -13.92 2.19 -2.74
N VAL A 35 -13.29 3.36 -2.70
CA VAL A 35 -13.58 4.52 -3.53
C VAL A 35 -12.35 4.82 -4.39
N HIS A 36 -12.53 5.56 -5.48
CA HIS A 36 -11.44 6.07 -6.31
C HIS A 36 -10.37 5.03 -6.72
N GLU A 37 -10.79 3.80 -7.03
CA GLU A 37 -9.93 2.71 -7.52
C GLU A 37 -8.80 2.26 -6.58
N GLY A 38 -9.03 2.28 -5.25
CA GLY A 38 -8.08 1.70 -4.28
C GLY A 38 -7.88 2.50 -3.00
N LEU A 39 -8.72 3.51 -2.76
CA LEU A 39 -8.75 4.27 -1.52
C LEU A 39 -9.93 3.83 -0.66
N ILE A 40 -9.81 3.95 0.65
CA ILE A 40 -10.94 3.78 1.57
C ILE A 40 -11.00 5.01 2.48
N CYS A 41 -12.20 5.54 2.71
CA CYS A 41 -12.44 6.79 3.46
C CYS A 41 -13.61 6.69 4.46
N HIS A 42 -13.85 5.50 5.00
CA HIS A 42 -15.02 5.20 5.84
C HIS A 42 -14.70 4.99 7.33
N SER A 43 -13.42 5.07 7.71
CA SER A 43 -12.96 4.88 9.08
C SER A 43 -12.88 6.19 9.87
N LEU A 44 -12.52 6.04 11.14
CA LEU A 44 -12.26 7.15 12.06
C LEU A 44 -10.92 7.85 11.80
N GLY A 45 -10.00 7.22 11.05
CA GLY A 45 -8.63 7.72 10.87
C GLY A 45 -7.82 7.73 12.18
N ASP A 46 -6.97 8.74 12.34
CA ASP A 46 -6.09 8.92 13.50
C ASP A 46 -6.84 9.55 14.69
N TRP A 47 -7.43 8.67 15.52
CA TRP A 47 -8.22 9.10 16.66
C TRP A 47 -7.35 9.71 17.77
N GLY A 48 -7.62 10.97 18.11
CA GLY A 48 -6.91 11.71 19.16
C GLY A 48 -6.16 12.94 18.66
N ILE A 49 -6.03 13.13 17.34
CA ILE A 49 -5.50 14.35 16.73
C ILE A 49 -6.66 15.25 16.28
N ALA A 50 -6.58 16.55 16.58
CA ALA A 50 -7.58 17.51 16.13
C ALA A 50 -7.31 17.94 14.66
N PRO A 51 -8.33 17.97 13.78
CA PRO A 51 -9.72 17.58 14.02
C PRO A 51 -9.91 16.05 14.00
N GLN A 52 -10.62 15.53 15.02
CA GLN A 52 -10.82 14.08 15.21
C GLN A 52 -11.75 13.44 14.18
N THR A 53 -12.57 14.25 13.51
CA THR A 53 -13.50 13.81 12.46
C THR A 53 -13.45 14.81 11.31
N GLY A 54 -13.47 14.29 10.07
CA GLY A 54 -13.43 15.12 8.87
C GLY A 54 -12.11 15.84 8.61
N GLY A 55 -10.99 15.40 9.19
CA GLY A 55 -9.66 15.92 8.86
C GLY A 55 -9.15 15.38 7.52
N ASP A 56 -8.31 16.16 6.82
CA ASP A 56 -7.71 15.87 5.50
C ASP A 56 -6.81 14.60 5.46
N TYR A 57 -6.77 13.82 6.53
CA TYR A 57 -5.85 12.68 6.72
C TYR A 57 -6.57 11.34 6.90
N ILE A 58 -7.90 11.31 7.07
CA ILE A 58 -8.65 10.07 7.33
C ILE A 58 -8.44 9.06 6.22
N GLU A 59 -8.55 9.50 4.96
CA GLU A 59 -8.40 8.65 3.78
C GLU A 59 -6.97 8.10 3.67
N ASN A 60 -5.97 8.91 4.02
CA ASN A 60 -4.56 8.53 3.95
C ASN A 60 -4.22 7.43 4.96
N VAL A 61 -4.68 7.57 6.20
CA VAL A 61 -4.39 6.61 7.28
C VAL A 61 -5.10 5.28 7.02
N GLU A 62 -6.39 5.32 6.69
CA GLU A 62 -7.16 4.10 6.43
C GLU A 62 -6.61 3.32 5.24
N THR A 63 -6.35 4.03 4.14
CA THR A 63 -5.79 3.45 2.93
C THR A 63 -4.42 2.81 3.23
N ALA A 64 -3.56 3.46 4.03
CA ALA A 64 -2.28 2.88 4.42
C ALA A 64 -2.44 1.54 5.16
N PHE A 65 -3.35 1.46 6.13
CA PHE A 65 -3.64 0.20 6.82
C PHE A 65 -4.30 -0.84 5.92
N TYR A 66 -5.10 -0.42 4.94
CA TYR A 66 -5.71 -1.31 3.97
C TYR A 66 -4.66 -2.01 3.10
N TYR A 67 -3.68 -1.27 2.57
CA TYR A 67 -2.56 -1.84 1.83
C TYR A 67 -1.68 -2.73 2.72
N GLU A 68 -1.46 -2.34 3.97
CA GLU A 68 -0.71 -3.14 4.92
C GLU A 68 -1.41 -4.48 5.21
N CYS A 69 -2.74 -4.49 5.34
CA CYS A 69 -3.51 -5.72 5.48
C CYS A 69 -3.33 -6.66 4.27
N TYR A 70 -3.29 -6.14 3.04
CA TYR A 70 -2.98 -6.97 1.86
C TYR A 70 -1.56 -7.56 1.92
N ARG A 71 -0.57 -6.77 2.33
CA ARG A 71 0.80 -7.24 2.51
C ARG A 71 0.86 -8.39 3.52
N LEU A 72 0.12 -8.27 4.63
CA LEU A 72 0.01 -9.31 5.64
C LEU A 72 -0.71 -10.55 5.11
N MET A 73 -1.80 -10.39 4.37
CA MET A 73 -2.51 -11.52 3.76
C MET A 73 -1.62 -12.31 2.80
N ALA A 74 -0.79 -11.64 1.99
CA ALA A 74 0.18 -12.30 1.14
C ALA A 74 1.23 -13.07 1.96
N LYS A 75 1.73 -12.48 3.05
CA LYS A 75 2.65 -13.13 3.98
C LYS A 75 2.03 -14.36 4.63
N PHE A 76 0.80 -14.24 5.15
CA PHE A 76 0.07 -15.34 5.79
C PHE A 76 -0.24 -16.45 4.80
N ALA A 77 -0.63 -16.11 3.58
CA ALA A 77 -0.80 -17.08 2.51
C ALA A 77 0.49 -17.90 2.31
N ALA A 78 1.65 -17.23 2.20
CA ALA A 78 2.94 -17.90 2.04
C ALA A 78 3.34 -18.76 3.26
N VAL A 79 2.91 -18.37 4.47
CA VAL A 79 3.08 -19.15 5.70
C VAL A 79 2.22 -20.41 5.67
N LEU A 80 0.97 -20.32 5.22
CA LEU A 80 -0.02 -21.41 5.23
C LEU A 80 0.17 -22.42 4.11
N ASP A 81 0.54 -21.98 2.91
CA ASP A 81 0.67 -22.85 1.75
C ASP A 81 1.62 -22.24 0.71
N ALA A 82 2.88 -22.68 0.74
CA ALA A 82 3.94 -22.22 -0.19
C ALA A 82 3.60 -22.45 -1.68
N ALA A 83 2.62 -23.32 -1.98
CA ALA A 83 2.27 -23.71 -3.34
C ALA A 83 0.97 -23.07 -3.89
N ARG A 84 0.07 -22.57 -3.04
CA ARG A 84 -1.29 -22.12 -3.44
C ARG A 84 -1.59 -20.64 -3.16
N ALA A 85 -0.80 -20.02 -2.30
CA ALA A 85 -0.86 -18.60 -1.95
C ALA A 85 -0.55 -17.64 -3.12
N SER A 86 0.30 -18.07 -4.06
CA SER A 86 0.80 -17.18 -5.11
C SER A 86 -0.23 -16.81 -6.17
N GLN A 87 -1.38 -17.51 -6.21
CA GLN A 87 -2.38 -17.37 -7.28
C GLN A 87 -3.58 -16.47 -6.91
N LEU A 88 -3.84 -16.20 -5.62
CA LEU A 88 -5.01 -15.39 -5.19
C LEU A 88 -4.64 -14.01 -4.61
N TYR A 89 -3.41 -13.85 -4.08
CA TYR A 89 -2.90 -12.61 -3.49
C TYR A 89 -1.79 -11.96 -4.30
N SER A 90 -1.79 -12.17 -5.62
CA SER A 90 -0.94 -11.47 -6.58
C SER A 90 -1.36 -10.00 -6.76
N LEU A 91 -1.78 -9.33 -5.69
CA LEU A 91 -1.88 -7.87 -5.72
C LEU A 91 -0.44 -7.34 -5.64
N CYS A 92 0.11 -7.14 -6.84
CA CYS A 92 1.33 -6.39 -7.14
C CYS A 92 2.65 -7.01 -6.68
N ARG A 93 2.99 -8.16 -7.26
CA ARG A 93 4.42 -8.49 -7.52
C ARG A 93 4.96 -7.71 -8.75
N ASP A 94 4.11 -6.90 -9.39
CA ASP A 94 4.40 -6.12 -10.60
C ASP A 94 4.83 -4.66 -10.31
N GLY A 95 5.20 -4.37 -9.07
CA GLY A 95 5.60 -3.01 -8.67
C GLY A 95 4.44 -2.16 -8.17
N VAL A 96 4.79 -1.03 -7.55
CA VAL A 96 3.85 -0.06 -6.99
C VAL A 96 3.20 0.72 -8.13
N LYS A 97 1.89 0.53 -8.35
CA LYS A 97 1.10 1.36 -9.27
C LYS A 97 0.52 2.53 -8.52
N LEU A 98 0.93 3.76 -8.86
CA LEU A 98 0.45 4.97 -8.23
C LEU A 98 -0.20 5.88 -9.28
N HIS A 99 -1.50 6.12 -9.14
CA HIS A 99 -2.22 7.09 -9.97
C HIS A 99 -2.22 8.45 -9.26
N ILE A 100 -1.81 9.50 -9.96
CA ILE A 100 -1.63 10.85 -9.40
C ILE A 100 -2.30 11.85 -10.32
N SER A 101 -3.23 12.63 -9.79
CA SER A 101 -3.89 13.71 -10.50
C SER A 101 -3.49 15.04 -9.88
N ILE A 102 -2.87 15.91 -10.66
CA ILE A 102 -2.41 17.23 -10.22
C ILE A 102 -3.31 18.31 -10.82
N PRO A 103 -3.95 19.14 -9.99
CA PRO A 103 -4.85 20.20 -10.47
C PRO A 103 -4.12 21.22 -11.36
N PRO A 104 -4.84 21.96 -12.21
CA PRO A 104 -4.26 22.95 -13.12
C PRO A 104 -3.43 24.02 -12.38
N ASN A 105 -2.33 24.46 -13.01
CA ASN A 105 -1.35 25.43 -12.50
C ASN A 105 -0.65 25.02 -11.19
N THR A 106 -0.42 23.73 -10.96
CA THR A 106 0.22 23.21 -9.74
C THR A 106 1.36 22.26 -10.09
N THR A 107 2.43 22.32 -9.31
CA THR A 107 3.56 21.37 -9.37
C THR A 107 3.58 20.51 -8.12
N ALA A 108 3.87 19.23 -8.26
CA ALA A 108 4.06 18.32 -7.12
C ALA A 108 5.37 17.54 -7.26
N LYS A 109 5.83 16.99 -6.12
CA LYS A 109 6.94 16.05 -6.08
C LYS A 109 6.40 14.70 -5.62
N VAL A 110 6.61 13.69 -6.44
CA VAL A 110 6.21 12.31 -6.17
C VAL A 110 7.41 11.59 -5.60
N LYS A 111 7.27 11.01 -4.42
CA LYS A 111 8.32 10.26 -3.73
C LYS A 111 7.96 8.79 -3.76
N LEU A 112 8.66 8.00 -4.57
CA LEU A 112 8.42 6.56 -4.73
C LEU A 112 9.51 5.76 -4.02
N PRO A 113 9.19 4.78 -3.15
CA PRO A 113 10.19 3.92 -2.55
C PRO A 113 10.79 2.99 -3.62
N ILE A 114 12.11 2.94 -3.72
CA ILE A 114 12.84 2.09 -4.67
C ILE A 114 13.72 1.08 -3.93
N LEU A 115 13.67 -0.18 -4.37
CA LEU A 115 14.34 -1.32 -3.73
C LEU A 115 15.86 -1.36 -3.99
N SER A 116 16.33 -0.75 -5.08
CA SER A 116 17.74 -0.64 -5.45
C SER A 116 18.02 0.66 -6.21
N SER A 117 19.29 1.06 -6.28
CA SER A 117 19.75 2.19 -7.10
C SER A 117 19.61 1.97 -8.61
N THR A 118 19.12 0.79 -9.02
CA THR A 118 18.85 0.39 -10.41
C THR A 118 17.35 0.20 -10.66
N GLY A 119 16.48 0.60 -9.74
CA GLY A 119 15.03 0.50 -9.92
C GLY A 119 14.57 1.31 -11.12
N HIS A 120 13.76 0.70 -11.99
CA HIS A 120 13.17 1.38 -13.14
C HIS A 120 11.81 1.94 -12.74
N VAL A 121 11.64 3.26 -12.85
CA VAL A 121 10.34 3.89 -12.69
C VAL A 121 9.76 4.18 -14.06
N LEU A 122 8.55 3.67 -14.32
CA LEU A 122 7.79 3.98 -15.54
C LEU A 122 6.75 5.05 -15.22
N LYS A 123 6.78 6.16 -15.97
CA LYS A 123 5.75 7.20 -16.00
C LYS A 123 4.90 6.98 -17.24
N ASN A 124 3.60 6.69 -17.07
CA ASN A 124 2.67 6.37 -18.16
C ASN A 124 3.19 5.27 -19.12
N GLY A 125 3.93 4.30 -18.59
CA GLY A 125 4.54 3.20 -19.35
C GLY A 125 5.90 3.52 -19.99
N ALA A 126 6.43 4.74 -19.87
CA ALA A 126 7.76 5.11 -20.35
C ALA A 126 8.78 5.24 -19.21
N PRO A 127 10.04 4.81 -19.36
CA PRO A 127 11.09 5.01 -18.36
C PRO A 127 11.26 6.50 -18.01
N CYS A 128 11.28 6.83 -16.74
CA CYS A 128 11.42 8.20 -16.23
C CYS A 128 12.67 8.32 -15.37
N GLU A 129 13.40 9.41 -15.56
CA GLU A 129 14.49 9.79 -14.64
C GLU A 129 13.90 10.28 -13.31
N TYR A 130 14.63 10.01 -12.23
CA TYR A 130 14.25 10.40 -10.88
C TYR A 130 15.47 10.88 -10.09
N GLU A 131 15.27 11.84 -9.20
CA GLU A 131 16.29 12.28 -8.24
C GLU A 131 16.31 11.28 -7.07
N MET A 132 17.46 10.67 -6.78
CA MET A 132 17.58 9.75 -5.64
C MET A 132 17.64 10.51 -4.31
N LEU A 133 16.79 10.14 -3.37
CA LEU A 133 16.78 10.64 -2.00
C LEU A 133 16.90 9.47 -1.03
N ARG A 134 17.93 9.49 -0.17
CA ARG A 134 18.06 8.55 0.95
C ARG A 134 17.60 9.20 2.24
N GLU A 135 16.67 8.56 2.92
CA GLU A 135 16.14 9.04 4.19
C GLU A 135 15.86 7.85 5.10
N ASN A 136 16.39 7.87 6.33
CA ASN A 136 16.22 6.82 7.34
C ASN A 136 16.56 5.38 6.86
N GLY A 137 17.54 5.23 5.96
CA GLY A 137 17.96 3.93 5.41
C GLY A 137 17.12 3.43 4.23
N GLN A 138 16.02 4.12 3.88
CA GLN A 138 15.20 3.83 2.71
C GLN A 138 15.61 4.73 1.53
N ILE A 139 15.64 4.16 0.31
CA ILE A 139 15.91 4.90 -0.92
C ILE A 139 14.59 5.26 -1.59
N TYR A 140 14.48 6.51 -2.03
CA TYR A 140 13.34 7.02 -2.76
C TYR A 140 13.77 7.62 -4.10
N GLY A 141 12.98 7.40 -5.14
CA GLY A 141 13.01 8.17 -6.37
C GLY A 141 12.04 9.35 -6.27
N VAL A 142 12.55 10.57 -6.39
CA VAL A 142 11.78 11.81 -6.37
C VAL A 142 11.59 12.32 -7.79
N ILE A 143 10.33 12.46 -8.21
CA ILE A 143 9.95 12.89 -9.55
C ILE A 143 9.16 14.20 -9.44
N LYS A 144 9.61 15.24 -10.15
CA LYS A 144 8.86 16.48 -10.29
C LYS A 144 7.81 16.31 -11.40
N VAL A 145 6.58 16.70 -11.10
CA VAL A 145 5.44 16.59 -12.00
C VAL A 145 4.63 17.89 -11.96
N GLU A 146 4.10 18.26 -13.12
CA GLU A 146 3.25 19.43 -13.31
C GLU A 146 1.78 19.00 -13.44
N SER A 147 0.85 19.94 -13.57
CA SER A 147 -0.57 19.66 -13.77
C SER A 147 -0.84 18.57 -14.81
N GLY A 148 -1.67 17.60 -14.45
CA GLY A 148 -1.96 16.44 -15.29
C GLY A 148 -2.19 15.16 -14.50
N SER A 149 -2.59 14.10 -15.20
CA SER A 149 -2.79 12.76 -14.64
C SER A 149 -1.61 11.86 -15.04
N TYR A 150 -1.04 11.18 -14.06
CA TYR A 150 0.12 10.32 -14.23
C TYR A 150 -0.10 8.97 -13.56
N LEU A 151 0.38 7.92 -14.22
CA LEU A 151 0.42 6.56 -13.73
C LEU A 151 1.88 6.14 -13.58
N PHE A 152 2.32 5.96 -12.34
CA PHE A 152 3.67 5.52 -12.02
C PHE A 152 3.70 4.03 -11.73
N HIS A 153 4.73 3.35 -12.23
CA HIS A 153 5.07 1.97 -11.88
C HIS A 153 6.51 1.93 -11.40
N ALA A 154 6.77 1.32 -10.25
CA ALA A 154 8.11 1.19 -9.66
C ALA A 154 8.35 -0.21 -9.10
#